data_AF-A0A1S1N0X2-F1
#
_entry.id   AF-A0A1S1N0X2-F1
#
_cell.length_a   1.000
_cell.length_b   1.000
_cell.length_c   1.000
_cell.angle_alpha   90.00
_cell.angle_beta   90.00
_cell.angle_gamma   90.00
#
_symmetry.space_group_name_H-M   'P 1'
#
loop_
_entity.id
_entity.type
_entity.pdbx_description
1 polymer ?
#
loop_
_entity_poly.entity_id
_entity_poly.type
_entity_poly.pdbx_seq_one_letter_code
_entity_poly.pdbx_strand_id
1 'polypeptide(L)'
;PTRCPRRATRALLDDALADTVPAADTALGRREALRRMTARLRGQRRHIRRSRRRARDLTRRMRRLTYPQRRRAADQHGAAAHAIPLRAVRYARSAPSGTVRNRIAHALDRLGITDPAARRRWLRGYETLIARESGGRALAVASEPATAPGPVQPDGHRLGYARGLTQTLPATFAQYHQPGTSTNIYDPVANICASINYVMQRYGVTADGANLVALVQQADSSRPPKGY
;
A
#
# COMPACT_ATOMS: atom_id res chain seq x y z
N PRO A 1 12.86 -12.83 32.29
CA PRO A 1 11.66 -13.70 32.23
C PRO A 1 10.62 -13.19 31.21
N THR A 2 10.80 -13.58 29.95
CA THR A 2 9.87 -13.28 28.84
C THR A 2 8.64 -14.18 28.93
N ARG A 3 7.55 -13.68 29.52
CA ARG A 3 6.26 -14.38 29.50
C ARG A 3 5.78 -14.49 28.05
N CYS A 4 5.67 -15.73 27.57
CA CYS A 4 5.16 -16.10 26.25
C CYS A 4 3.77 -15.45 26.01
N PRO A 5 3.49 -14.83 24.85
CA PRO A 5 2.24 -14.10 24.60
C PRO A 5 0.99 -14.94 24.84
N ARG A 6 1.04 -16.24 24.50
CA ARG A 6 -0.06 -17.19 24.71
C ARG A 6 -0.38 -17.42 26.19
N ARG A 7 0.62 -17.37 27.08
CA ARG A 7 0.41 -17.50 28.54
C ARG A 7 -0.29 -16.29 29.14
N ALA A 8 -0.04 -15.08 28.62
CA ALA A 8 -0.67 -13.86 29.13
C ALA A 8 -2.14 -13.74 28.70
N THR A 9 -2.48 -14.18 27.48
CA THR A 9 -3.87 -14.25 27.00
C THR A 9 -4.66 -15.35 27.69
N ARG A 10 -4.02 -16.49 27.99
CA ARG A 10 -4.63 -17.61 28.73
C ARG A 10 -4.94 -17.25 30.18
N ALA A 11 -4.00 -16.62 30.90
CA ALA A 11 -4.25 -16.14 32.26
C ALA A 11 -5.41 -15.13 32.35
N LEU A 12 -5.61 -14.29 31.32
CA LEU A 12 -6.74 -13.35 31.23
C LEU A 12 -8.08 -14.04 30.93
N LEU A 13 -8.07 -15.19 30.25
CA LEU A 13 -9.26 -16.01 30.00
C LEU A 13 -9.60 -16.86 31.23
N ASP A 14 -8.58 -17.41 31.90
CA ASP A 14 -8.73 -18.19 33.13
C ASP A 14 -9.29 -17.29 34.26
N ASP A 15 -8.78 -16.06 34.41
CA ASP A 15 -9.35 -15.05 35.33
C ASP A 15 -10.78 -14.63 34.95
N ALA A 16 -11.17 -14.72 33.67
CA ALA A 16 -12.52 -14.40 33.21
C ALA A 16 -13.52 -15.54 33.43
N LEU A 17 -13.03 -16.79 33.48
CA LEU A 17 -13.82 -17.99 33.75
C LEU A 17 -13.95 -18.27 35.26
N ALA A 18 -13.00 -17.80 36.07
CA ALA A 18 -13.00 -17.99 37.52
C ALA A 18 -13.88 -16.97 38.30
N ASP A 19 -14.37 -15.90 37.65
CA ASP A 19 -15.28 -14.92 38.26
C ASP A 19 -16.72 -15.51 38.34
N THR A 20 -17.02 -16.26 39.40
CA THR A 20 -18.40 -16.54 39.80
C THR A 20 -19.00 -15.26 40.38
N VAL A 21 -20.05 -14.74 39.74
CA VAL A 21 -20.68 -13.46 40.12
C VAL A 21 -21.50 -13.66 41.40
N PRO A 22 -21.16 -13.06 42.56
CA PRO A 22 -22.11 -13.02 43.67
C PRO A 22 -23.12 -11.92 43.36
N ALA A 23 -24.40 -12.29 43.23
CA ALA A 23 -25.55 -11.37 43.18
C ALA A 23 -25.60 -10.36 42.01
N ALA A 24 -25.60 -10.86 40.77
CA ALA A 24 -25.87 -10.07 39.55
C ALA A 24 -27.27 -9.40 39.53
N ASP A 25 -28.18 -9.87 40.39
CA ASP A 25 -29.58 -9.41 40.42
C ASP A 25 -29.76 -8.10 41.19
N THR A 26 -28.76 -7.65 41.94
CA THR A 26 -28.81 -6.38 42.69
C THR A 26 -28.24 -5.21 41.90
N ALA A 27 -28.80 -4.01 42.10
CA ALA A 27 -28.30 -2.78 41.47
C ALA A 27 -26.84 -2.46 41.85
N LEU A 28 -26.40 -2.87 43.05
CA LEU A 28 -25.02 -2.74 43.52
C LEU A 28 -24.08 -3.72 42.81
N GLY A 29 -24.49 -4.98 42.63
CA GLY A 29 -23.74 -6.00 41.87
C GLY A 29 -23.55 -5.62 40.40
N ARG A 30 -24.57 -5.06 39.74
CA ARG A 30 -24.46 -4.56 38.34
C ARG A 30 -23.48 -3.40 38.20
N ARG A 31 -23.44 -2.47 39.15
CA ARG A 31 -22.49 -1.34 39.16
C ARG A 31 -21.05 -1.81 39.34
N GLU A 32 -20.83 -2.77 40.22
CA GLU A 32 -19.49 -3.32 40.48
C GLU A 32 -18.98 -4.14 39.28
N ALA A 33 -19.85 -4.93 38.64
CA ALA A 33 -19.53 -5.65 37.40
C ALA A 33 -19.10 -4.70 36.27
N LEU A 34 -19.82 -3.58 36.07
CA LEU A 34 -19.45 -2.55 35.09
C LEU A 34 -18.12 -1.85 35.41
N ARG A 35 -17.83 -1.59 36.69
CA ARG A 35 -16.54 -1.02 37.12
C ARG A 35 -15.37 -1.96 36.81
N ARG A 36 -15.52 -3.26 37.05
CA ARG A 36 -14.49 -4.27 36.73
C ARG A 36 -14.32 -4.48 35.23
N MET A 37 -15.42 -4.52 34.47
CA MET A 37 -15.39 -4.59 33.01
C MET A 37 -14.67 -3.37 32.39
N THR A 38 -14.96 -2.16 32.88
CA THR A 38 -14.29 -0.95 32.40
C THR A 38 -12.80 -0.91 32.77
N ALA A 39 -12.41 -1.42 33.93
CA ALA A 39 -11.00 -1.61 34.29
C ALA A 39 -10.29 -2.59 33.35
N ARG A 40 -10.93 -3.72 33.02
CA ARG A 40 -10.41 -4.74 32.07
C ARG A 40 -10.22 -4.16 30.66
N LEU A 41 -11.22 -3.43 30.15
CA LEU A 41 -11.14 -2.76 28.84
C LEU A 41 -10.03 -1.70 28.80
N ARG A 42 -9.82 -0.95 29.89
CA ARG A 42 -8.69 0.00 30.02
C ARG A 42 -7.34 -0.73 30.01
N GLY A 43 -7.24 -1.88 30.69
CA GLY A 43 -6.05 -2.75 30.67
C GLY A 43 -5.72 -3.28 29.26
N GLN A 44 -6.73 -3.81 28.56
CA GLN A 44 -6.60 -4.33 27.19
C GLN A 44 -6.17 -3.22 26.21
N ARG A 45 -6.77 -2.03 26.28
CA ARG A 45 -6.35 -0.86 25.48
C ARG A 45 -4.90 -0.45 25.74
N ARG A 46 -4.45 -0.47 27.00
CA ARG A 46 -3.04 -0.17 27.35
C ARG A 46 -2.09 -1.21 26.77
N HIS A 47 -2.45 -2.49 26.82
CA HIS A 47 -1.64 -3.58 26.24
C HIS A 47 -1.54 -3.45 24.71
N ILE A 48 -2.66 -3.23 24.01
CA ILE A 48 -2.69 -3.03 22.55
C ILE A 48 -1.84 -1.81 22.14
N ARG A 49 -1.96 -0.69 22.87
CA ARG A 49 -1.15 0.51 22.62
C ARG A 49 0.35 0.25 22.82
N ARG A 50 0.73 -0.47 23.87
CA ARG A 50 2.14 -0.85 24.13
C ARG A 50 2.69 -1.79 23.05
N SER A 51 1.91 -2.78 22.63
CA SER A 51 2.27 -3.70 21.54
C SER A 51 2.49 -2.95 20.21
N ARG A 52 1.57 -2.05 19.84
CA ARG A 52 1.69 -1.20 18.64
C ARG A 52 2.90 -0.26 18.67
N ARG A 53 3.26 0.30 19.83
CA ARG A 53 4.47 1.12 19.99
C ARG A 53 5.74 0.30 19.75
N ARG A 54 5.85 -0.87 20.39
CA ARG A 54 7.02 -1.77 20.22
C ARG A 54 7.18 -2.24 18.77
N ALA A 55 6.08 -2.56 18.09
CA ALA A 55 6.11 -2.92 16.67
C ALA A 55 6.66 -1.78 15.81
N ARG A 56 6.22 -0.53 16.03
CA ARG A 56 6.73 0.65 15.32
C ARG A 56 8.21 0.90 15.59
N ASP A 57 8.67 0.71 16.83
CA ASP A 57 10.07 0.88 17.18
C ASP A 57 10.96 -0.19 16.54
N LEU A 58 10.49 -1.44 16.48
CA LEU A 58 11.14 -2.52 15.73
C LEU A 58 11.20 -2.20 14.23
N THR A 59 10.11 -1.74 13.61
CA THR A 59 10.12 -1.31 12.20
C THR A 59 11.10 -0.17 11.94
N ARG A 60 11.19 0.82 12.85
CA ARG A 60 12.17 1.91 12.73
C ARG A 60 13.61 1.41 12.86
N ARG A 61 13.88 0.49 13.78
CA ARG A 61 15.21 -0.13 13.95
C ARG A 61 15.59 -0.97 12.72
N MET A 62 14.66 -1.77 12.19
CA MET A 62 14.88 -2.52 10.95
C MET A 62 15.16 -1.60 9.76
N ARG A 63 14.42 -0.49 9.62
CA ARG A 63 14.70 0.54 8.61
C ARG A 63 16.11 1.14 8.77
N ARG A 64 16.56 1.43 9.98
CA ARG A 64 17.92 1.93 10.25
C ARG A 64 19.02 0.92 9.94
N LEU A 65 18.73 -0.39 10.01
CA LEU A 65 19.67 -1.45 9.66
C LEU A 65 19.69 -1.72 8.14
N THR A 66 18.56 -1.59 7.46
CA THR A 66 18.46 -1.82 5.99
C THR A 66 18.81 -0.59 5.15
N TYR A 67 18.71 0.62 5.68
CA TYR A 67 18.99 1.87 4.96
C TYR A 67 20.48 2.10 4.61
N PRO A 68 21.47 1.82 5.48
CA PRO A 68 22.89 1.95 5.13
C PRO A 68 23.35 0.89 4.10
N GLN A 69 22.78 -0.31 4.17
CA GLN A 69 23.15 -1.44 3.32
C GLN A 69 22.61 -1.28 1.89
N ARG A 70 21.43 -0.65 1.73
CA ARG A 70 20.87 -0.31 0.42
C ARG A 70 21.54 0.89 -0.24
N ARG A 71 22.06 1.86 0.52
CA ARG A 71 22.75 3.02 -0.05
C ARG A 71 24.08 2.62 -0.70
N ARG A 72 24.84 1.72 -0.07
CA ARG A 72 26.07 1.16 -0.66
C ARG A 72 25.82 0.28 -1.91
N ALA A 73 24.70 -0.42 -1.98
CA ALA A 73 24.34 -1.22 -3.15
C ALA A 73 23.72 -0.37 -4.29
N ALA A 74 22.99 0.70 -3.96
CA ALA A 74 22.38 1.62 -4.94
C ALA A 74 23.39 2.60 -5.55
N ASP A 75 24.44 2.98 -4.81
CA ASP A 75 25.54 3.79 -5.34
C ASP A 75 26.40 3.01 -6.36
N GLN A 76 26.27 1.68 -6.43
CA GLN A 76 26.95 0.82 -7.41
C GLN A 76 26.07 0.39 -8.60
N HIS A 77 24.75 0.57 -8.51
CA HIS A 77 23.77 0.26 -9.57
C HIS A 77 22.65 1.33 -9.57
N GLY A 78 22.92 2.48 -10.20
CA GLY A 78 22.04 3.64 -10.17
C GLY A 78 20.61 3.37 -10.65
N ALA A 79 19.64 3.35 -9.73
CA ALA A 79 18.21 3.39 -10.04
C ALA A 79 17.40 3.93 -8.86
N ALA A 80 17.64 5.19 -8.49
CA ALA A 80 16.63 6.01 -7.82
C ALA A 80 15.75 6.63 -8.91
N ALA A 81 14.42 6.59 -8.74
CA ALA A 81 13.45 7.19 -9.66
C ALA A 81 13.90 8.61 -10.05
N HIS A 82 14.18 8.83 -11.33
CA HIS A 82 14.44 10.17 -11.84
C HIS A 82 13.12 10.74 -12.32
N ALA A 83 12.67 11.79 -11.66
CA ALA A 83 11.58 12.59 -12.17
C ALA A 83 11.94 13.11 -13.57
N ILE A 84 11.04 12.93 -14.52
CA ILE A 84 11.12 13.62 -15.82
C ILE A 84 10.36 14.95 -15.72
N PRO A 85 10.75 15.99 -16.48
CA PRO A 85 9.97 17.22 -16.51
C PRO A 85 8.58 16.92 -17.09
N LEU A 86 7.55 17.59 -16.58
CA LEU A 86 6.16 17.33 -17.00
C LEU A 86 5.96 17.45 -18.53
N ARG A 87 6.66 18.40 -19.17
CA ARG A 87 6.65 18.58 -20.63
C ARG A 87 7.19 17.38 -21.43
N ALA A 88 7.93 16.47 -20.79
CA ALA A 88 8.44 15.25 -21.43
C ALA A 88 7.44 14.09 -21.39
N VAL A 89 6.32 14.22 -20.66
CA VAL A 89 5.25 13.22 -20.66
C VAL A 89 4.57 13.22 -22.02
N ARG A 90 4.56 12.06 -22.67
CA ARG A 90 3.86 11.83 -23.94
C ARG A 90 2.48 11.22 -23.67
N TYR A 91 1.56 11.48 -24.59
CA TYR A 91 0.15 11.07 -24.51
C TYR A 91 -0.32 10.33 -25.77
N ALA A 92 0.60 9.59 -26.40
CA ALA A 92 0.27 8.82 -27.60
C ALA A 92 -0.62 7.63 -27.21
N ARG A 93 -1.85 7.58 -27.75
CA ARG A 93 -2.83 6.52 -27.46
C ARG A 93 -2.49 5.21 -28.18
N SER A 94 -1.37 4.62 -27.81
CA SER A 94 -0.88 3.33 -28.29
C SER A 94 -0.27 2.56 -27.14
N ALA A 95 -0.60 1.26 -27.07
CA ALA A 95 -0.09 0.35 -26.05
C ALA A 95 0.20 -1.01 -26.72
N PRO A 96 1.41 -1.58 -26.55
CA PRO A 96 1.72 -2.91 -27.07
C PRO A 96 0.74 -3.96 -26.55
N SER A 97 0.40 -4.94 -27.37
CA SER A 97 -0.40 -6.10 -26.97
C SER A 97 0.24 -6.84 -25.80
N GLY A 98 -0.58 -7.37 -24.91
CA GLY A 98 -0.10 -8.15 -23.76
C GLY A 98 -1.10 -8.19 -22.62
N THR A 99 -1.01 -9.25 -21.82
CA THR A 99 -1.86 -9.43 -20.64
C THR A 99 -1.44 -8.46 -19.52
N VAL A 100 -2.40 -8.10 -18.65
CA VAL A 100 -2.11 -7.29 -17.45
C VAL A 100 -1.01 -7.94 -16.61
N ARG A 101 -1.10 -9.26 -16.42
CA ARG A 101 -0.11 -10.03 -15.65
C ARG A 101 1.31 -9.89 -16.21
N ASN A 102 1.49 -10.04 -17.53
CA ASN A 102 2.80 -9.91 -18.16
C ASN A 102 3.33 -8.49 -18.02
N ARG A 103 2.48 -7.47 -18.20
CA ARG A 103 2.87 -6.06 -18.03
C ARG A 103 3.32 -5.74 -16.60
N ILE A 104 2.66 -6.28 -15.59
CA ILE A 104 3.11 -6.17 -14.19
C ILE A 104 4.46 -6.87 -14.02
N ALA A 105 4.62 -8.10 -14.53
CA ALA A 105 5.87 -8.84 -14.43
C ALA A 105 7.05 -8.07 -15.07
N HIS A 106 6.86 -7.53 -16.27
CA HIS A 106 7.85 -6.67 -16.92
C HIS A 106 8.15 -5.42 -16.10
N ALA A 107 7.15 -4.75 -15.53
CA ALA A 107 7.37 -3.60 -14.67
C ALA A 107 8.21 -3.94 -13.44
N LEU A 108 7.96 -5.10 -12.82
CA LEU A 108 8.76 -5.61 -11.70
C LEU A 108 10.21 -5.91 -12.10
N ASP A 109 10.45 -6.36 -13.34
CA ASP A 109 11.81 -6.54 -13.88
C ASP A 109 12.52 -5.19 -14.03
N ARG A 110 11.84 -4.16 -14.57
CA ARG A 110 12.41 -2.79 -14.68
C ARG A 110 12.71 -2.15 -13.33
N LEU A 111 12.03 -2.59 -12.27
CA LEU A 111 12.22 -2.13 -10.88
C LEU A 111 13.23 -2.99 -10.10
N GLY A 112 13.78 -4.06 -10.71
CA GLY A 112 14.71 -4.97 -10.04
C GLY A 112 14.07 -5.80 -8.92
N ILE A 113 12.75 -5.99 -8.94
CA ILE A 113 12.03 -6.82 -7.96
C ILE A 113 12.05 -8.27 -8.43
N THR A 114 13.10 -9.01 -8.05
CA THR A 114 13.34 -10.38 -8.50
C THR A 114 12.87 -11.45 -7.51
N ASP A 115 12.76 -11.12 -6.21
CA ASP A 115 12.32 -12.08 -5.18
C ASP A 115 10.95 -12.69 -5.53
N PRO A 116 10.84 -14.03 -5.64
CA PRO A 116 9.59 -14.68 -6.07
C PRO A 116 8.40 -14.39 -5.16
N ALA A 117 8.61 -14.26 -3.85
CA ALA A 117 7.54 -13.98 -2.91
C ALA A 117 7.04 -12.53 -3.04
N ALA A 118 7.96 -11.58 -3.25
CA ALA A 118 7.64 -10.20 -3.54
C ALA A 118 6.85 -10.08 -4.84
N ARG A 119 7.31 -10.74 -5.91
CA ARG A 119 6.62 -10.73 -7.21
C ARG A 119 5.20 -11.25 -7.10
N ARG A 120 4.96 -12.35 -6.36
CA ARG A 120 3.60 -12.87 -6.12
C ARG A 120 2.70 -11.85 -5.41
N ARG A 121 3.21 -11.15 -4.40
CA ARG A 121 2.45 -10.13 -3.66
C ARG A 121 2.11 -8.92 -4.53
N TRP A 122 3.07 -8.42 -5.29
CA TRP A 122 2.84 -7.32 -6.23
C TRP A 122 1.87 -7.70 -7.34
N LEU A 123 2.05 -8.86 -7.97
CA LEU A 123 1.15 -9.37 -9.02
C LEU A 123 -0.29 -9.42 -8.52
N ARG A 124 -0.55 -10.09 -7.40
CA ARG A 124 -1.90 -10.19 -6.84
C ARG A 124 -2.52 -8.82 -6.55
N GLY A 125 -1.74 -7.93 -5.92
CA GLY A 125 -2.22 -6.60 -5.57
C GLY A 125 -2.50 -5.72 -6.79
N TYR A 126 -1.61 -5.74 -7.77
CA TYR A 126 -1.74 -4.90 -8.97
C TYR A 126 -2.72 -5.45 -9.98
N GLU A 127 -2.94 -6.76 -10.06
CA GLU A 127 -4.05 -7.33 -10.84
C GLU A 127 -5.39 -6.82 -10.28
N THR A 128 -5.55 -6.81 -8.95
CA THR A 128 -6.75 -6.27 -8.29
C THR A 128 -6.91 -4.77 -8.55
N LEU A 129 -5.84 -4.00 -8.34
CA LEU A 129 -5.84 -2.55 -8.55
C LEU A 129 -6.20 -2.21 -10.01
N ILE A 130 -5.51 -2.80 -10.98
CA ILE A 130 -5.73 -2.51 -12.41
C ILE A 130 -7.15 -2.90 -12.85
N ALA A 131 -7.69 -4.01 -12.34
CA ALA A 131 -9.06 -4.40 -12.63
C ALA A 131 -10.07 -3.34 -12.15
N ARG A 132 -9.83 -2.73 -10.97
CA ARG A 132 -10.70 -1.70 -10.41
C ARG A 132 -10.53 -0.34 -11.08
N GLU A 133 -9.30 0.05 -11.35
CA GLU A 133 -8.97 1.38 -11.86
C GLU A 133 -9.29 1.53 -13.36
N SER A 134 -9.07 0.49 -14.17
CA SER A 134 -9.19 0.60 -15.63
C SER A 134 -9.88 -0.57 -16.32
N GLY A 135 -10.27 -1.61 -15.57
CA GLY A 135 -10.72 -2.88 -16.16
C GLY A 135 -9.63 -3.54 -17.03
N GLY A 136 -8.36 -3.22 -16.82
CA GLY A 136 -7.25 -3.71 -17.65
C GLY A 136 -7.04 -2.97 -18.97
N ARG A 137 -7.74 -1.85 -19.21
CA ARG A 137 -7.61 -1.05 -20.44
C ARG A 137 -6.42 -0.10 -20.35
N ALA A 138 -5.36 -0.38 -21.08
CA ALA A 138 -4.14 0.43 -21.07
C ALA A 138 -4.32 1.87 -21.60
N LEU A 139 -5.35 2.10 -22.42
CA LEU A 139 -5.69 3.41 -22.95
C LEU A 139 -6.82 4.11 -22.17
N ALA A 140 -7.15 3.62 -20.96
CA ALA A 140 -8.19 4.21 -20.14
C ALA A 140 -7.85 5.65 -19.73
N VAL A 141 -8.87 6.49 -19.67
CA VAL A 141 -8.82 7.82 -19.07
C VAL A 141 -9.97 7.89 -18.09
N ALA A 142 -9.74 8.49 -16.92
CA ALA A 142 -10.79 8.68 -15.93
C ALA A 142 -11.95 9.48 -16.53
N SER A 143 -13.18 9.17 -16.10
CA SER A 143 -14.36 9.96 -16.47
C SER A 143 -14.38 11.33 -15.81
N GLU A 144 -13.79 11.43 -14.61
CA GLU A 144 -13.74 12.65 -13.80
C GLU A 144 -12.30 13.06 -13.47
N PRO A 145 -12.05 14.36 -13.28
CA PRO A 145 -10.73 14.83 -12.89
C PRO A 145 -10.46 14.55 -11.40
N ALA A 146 -9.28 14.03 -11.08
CA ALA A 146 -8.86 13.79 -9.69
C ALA A 146 -8.26 15.03 -9.02
N THR A 147 -7.91 16.05 -9.81
CA THR A 147 -7.41 17.36 -9.37
C THR A 147 -7.98 18.47 -10.23
N ALA A 148 -7.78 19.74 -9.84
CA ALA A 148 -8.22 20.88 -10.64
C ALA A 148 -7.79 20.72 -12.12
N PRO A 149 -8.73 20.79 -13.07
CA PRO A 149 -8.46 20.40 -14.45
C PRO A 149 -7.57 21.45 -15.14
N GLY A 150 -6.28 21.13 -15.28
CA GLY A 150 -5.27 21.97 -15.94
C GLY A 150 -5.40 22.06 -17.48
N PRO A 151 -4.31 22.36 -18.21
CA PRO A 151 -4.35 22.52 -19.67
C PRO A 151 -4.69 21.21 -20.39
N VAL A 152 -5.33 21.32 -21.56
CA VAL A 152 -5.59 20.20 -22.47
C VAL A 152 -4.27 19.62 -22.97
N GLN A 153 -4.16 18.30 -22.98
CA GLN A 153 -2.99 17.56 -23.46
C GLN A 153 -3.25 17.03 -24.88
N PRO A 154 -2.22 16.54 -25.61
CA PRO A 154 -2.38 16.04 -26.98
C PRO A 154 -3.38 14.88 -27.15
N ASP A 155 -3.77 14.19 -26.08
CA ASP A 155 -4.81 13.15 -26.10
C ASP A 155 -6.24 13.70 -26.01
N GLY A 156 -6.40 15.03 -25.97
CA GLY A 156 -7.70 15.71 -25.83
C GLY A 156 -8.17 15.86 -24.38
N HIS A 157 -7.45 15.33 -23.39
CA HIS A 157 -7.84 15.37 -21.99
C HIS A 157 -7.01 16.37 -21.17
N ARG A 158 -7.61 16.96 -20.13
CA ARG A 158 -6.92 17.94 -19.29
C ARG A 158 -5.92 17.28 -18.33
N LEU A 159 -4.92 18.02 -17.87
CA LEU A 159 -3.86 17.51 -17.00
C LEU A 159 -4.37 16.81 -15.72
N GLY A 160 -5.52 17.22 -15.18
CA GLY A 160 -6.11 16.66 -13.94
C GLY A 160 -6.78 15.29 -14.06
N TYR A 161 -6.83 14.70 -15.25
CA TYR A 161 -7.45 13.39 -15.47
C TYR A 161 -6.44 12.25 -15.28
N ALA A 162 -6.84 11.13 -14.70
CA ALA A 162 -5.96 9.97 -14.59
C ALA A 162 -5.92 9.15 -15.89
N ARG A 163 -4.77 8.52 -16.19
CA ARG A 163 -4.56 7.74 -17.43
C ARG A 163 -3.98 6.35 -17.16
N GLY A 164 -4.27 5.44 -18.08
CA GLY A 164 -3.61 4.15 -18.19
C GLY A 164 -4.13 3.11 -17.20
N LEU A 165 -3.39 1.99 -17.13
CA LEU A 165 -3.80 0.80 -16.37
C LEU A 165 -4.04 1.07 -14.88
N THR A 166 -3.22 1.94 -14.31
CA THR A 166 -3.24 2.25 -12.87
C THR A 166 -3.89 3.60 -12.56
N GLN A 167 -4.53 4.23 -13.57
CA GLN A 167 -5.14 5.55 -13.43
C GLN A 167 -4.16 6.57 -12.79
N THR A 168 -2.95 6.64 -13.34
CA THR A 168 -1.90 7.55 -12.88
C THR A 168 -2.11 8.96 -13.46
N LEU A 169 -2.00 10.00 -12.63
CA LEU A 169 -1.99 11.40 -13.06
C LEU A 169 -0.68 11.75 -13.78
N PRO A 170 -0.65 12.64 -14.79
CA PRO A 170 0.60 12.98 -15.48
C PRO A 170 1.67 13.60 -14.60
N ALA A 171 1.29 14.44 -13.63
CA ALA A 171 2.24 14.98 -12.66
C ALA A 171 2.88 13.86 -11.80
N THR A 172 2.08 12.88 -11.38
CA THR A 172 2.57 11.69 -10.69
C THR A 172 3.44 10.84 -11.62
N PHE A 173 3.03 10.59 -12.85
CA PHE A 173 3.83 9.85 -13.82
C PHE A 173 5.20 10.50 -14.03
N ALA A 174 5.23 11.83 -14.21
CA ALA A 174 6.46 12.59 -14.39
C ALA A 174 7.37 12.50 -13.17
N GLN A 175 6.82 12.73 -11.96
CA GLN A 175 7.58 12.73 -10.72
C GLN A 175 8.14 11.35 -10.35
N TYR A 176 7.40 10.28 -10.64
CA TYR A 176 7.73 8.92 -10.22
C TYR A 176 8.16 8.02 -11.39
N HIS A 177 8.52 8.61 -12.53
CA HIS A 177 8.96 7.89 -13.72
C HIS A 177 10.10 6.92 -13.41
N GLN A 178 10.11 5.78 -14.10
CA GLN A 178 11.16 4.77 -13.97
C GLN A 178 12.17 4.91 -15.12
N PRO A 179 13.44 5.19 -14.83
CA PRO A 179 14.49 5.27 -15.85
C PRO A 179 14.53 4.05 -16.77
N GLY A 180 14.75 4.29 -18.06
CA GLY A 180 14.75 3.27 -19.11
C GLY A 180 13.37 2.83 -19.58
N THR A 181 12.28 3.28 -18.97
CA THR A 181 10.93 3.04 -19.50
C THR A 181 10.46 4.19 -20.40
N SER A 182 9.42 3.95 -21.20
CA SER A 182 8.82 4.97 -22.07
C SER A 182 8.39 6.21 -21.29
N THR A 183 8.44 7.38 -21.92
CA THR A 183 7.86 8.62 -21.37
C THR A 183 6.38 8.78 -21.74
N ASN A 184 5.80 7.83 -22.47
CA ASN A 184 4.38 7.80 -22.79
C ASN A 184 3.56 7.28 -21.60
N ILE A 185 2.60 8.05 -21.10
CA ILE A 185 1.77 7.65 -19.95
C ILE A 185 0.86 6.44 -20.23
N TYR A 186 0.56 6.21 -21.51
CA TYR A 186 -0.21 5.04 -21.97
C TYR A 186 0.66 3.79 -22.20
N ASP A 187 1.99 3.89 -22.10
CA ASP A 187 2.84 2.70 -22.07
C ASP A 187 2.53 1.91 -20.78
N PRO A 188 2.06 0.66 -20.88
CA PRO A 188 1.55 -0.06 -19.72
C PRO A 188 2.64 -0.37 -18.69
N VAL A 189 3.88 -0.61 -19.13
CA VAL A 189 4.99 -0.93 -18.23
C VAL A 189 5.44 0.34 -17.49
N ALA A 190 5.64 1.45 -18.20
CA ALA A 190 6.01 2.72 -17.59
C ALA A 190 4.93 3.22 -16.62
N ASN A 191 3.64 3.08 -16.98
CA ASN A 191 2.50 3.46 -16.14
C ASN A 191 2.50 2.67 -14.81
N ILE A 192 2.71 1.35 -14.88
CA ILE A 192 2.80 0.49 -13.69
C ILE A 192 4.04 0.84 -12.87
N CYS A 193 5.21 1.02 -13.49
CA CYS A 193 6.43 1.39 -12.78
C CYS A 193 6.27 2.70 -12.00
N ALA A 194 5.68 3.72 -12.63
CA ALA A 194 5.43 5.00 -11.98
C ALA A 194 4.47 4.87 -10.79
N SER A 195 3.40 4.07 -10.93
CA SER A 195 2.48 3.77 -9.82
C SER A 195 3.18 3.04 -8.67
N ILE A 196 4.05 2.06 -8.95
CA ILE A 196 4.80 1.32 -7.92
C ILE A 196 5.74 2.28 -7.17
N ASN A 197 6.50 3.10 -7.90
CA ASN A 197 7.37 4.13 -7.32
C ASN A 197 6.57 5.09 -6.44
N TYR A 198 5.40 5.55 -6.91
CA TYR A 198 4.50 6.42 -6.15
C TYR A 198 4.06 5.78 -4.83
N VAL A 199 3.51 4.56 -4.83
CA VAL A 199 3.02 3.94 -3.59
C VAL A 199 4.16 3.57 -2.63
N MET A 200 5.35 3.23 -3.15
CA MET A 200 6.53 2.99 -2.32
C MET A 200 7.00 4.27 -1.61
N GLN A 201 7.09 5.38 -2.34
CA GLN A 201 7.60 6.64 -1.77
C GLN A 201 6.53 7.40 -0.97
N ARG A 202 5.28 7.47 -1.45
CA ARG A 202 4.20 8.23 -0.82
C ARG A 202 3.59 7.51 0.37
N TYR A 203 3.32 6.21 0.25
CA TYR A 203 2.65 5.43 1.28
C TYR A 203 3.60 4.57 2.11
N GLY A 204 4.84 4.38 1.67
CA GLY A 204 5.83 3.55 2.36
C GLY A 204 5.61 2.05 2.14
N VAL A 205 5.02 1.67 1.00
CA VAL A 205 4.97 0.27 0.57
C VAL A 205 6.41 -0.25 0.42
N THR A 206 6.69 -1.40 1.01
CA THR A 206 8.02 -2.02 0.94
C THR A 206 8.21 -2.69 -0.42
N ALA A 207 9.46 -2.75 -0.90
CA ALA A 207 9.78 -3.37 -2.19
C ALA A 207 9.38 -4.86 -2.24
N ASP A 208 9.33 -5.52 -1.09
CA ASP A 208 8.84 -6.89 -0.98
C ASP A 208 7.30 -7.01 -1.10
N GLY A 209 6.55 -5.90 -1.15
CA GLY A 209 5.10 -5.86 -1.28
C GLY A 209 4.32 -6.38 -0.07
N ALA A 210 4.98 -6.69 1.06
CA ALA A 210 4.35 -7.33 2.22
C ALA A 210 3.24 -6.48 2.86
N ASN A 211 3.38 -5.16 2.80
CA ASN A 211 2.42 -4.20 3.36
C ASN A 211 1.52 -3.53 2.30
N LEU A 212 1.57 -3.97 1.03
CA LEU A 212 0.85 -3.31 -0.08
C LEU A 212 -0.65 -3.22 0.20
N VAL A 213 -1.31 -4.36 0.44
CA VAL A 213 -2.78 -4.42 0.65
C VAL A 213 -3.22 -3.68 1.91
N ALA A 214 -2.33 -3.55 2.89
CA ALA A 214 -2.62 -2.81 4.13
C ALA A 214 -2.59 -1.29 3.92
N LEU A 215 -1.78 -0.81 2.98
CA LEU A 215 -1.56 0.62 2.72
C LEU A 215 -2.28 1.14 1.48
N VAL A 216 -2.64 0.26 0.54
CA VAL A 216 -3.30 0.60 -0.72
C VAL A 216 -4.56 -0.24 -0.84
N GLN A 217 -5.70 0.35 -0.48
CA GLN A 217 -7.00 -0.36 -0.46
C GLN A 217 -7.39 -0.90 -1.84
N GLN A 218 -7.05 -0.21 -2.92
CA GLN A 218 -7.35 -0.66 -4.29
C GLN A 218 -6.66 -1.97 -4.64
N ALA A 219 -5.53 -2.29 -3.99
CA ALA A 219 -4.84 -3.55 -4.16
C ALA A 219 -5.39 -4.69 -3.28
N ASP A 220 -6.36 -4.42 -2.41
CA ASP A 220 -6.94 -5.40 -1.49
C ASP A 220 -8.28 -5.93 -2.04
N SER A 221 -8.26 -7.17 -2.54
CA SER A 221 -9.44 -7.85 -3.06
C SER A 221 -10.49 -8.19 -1.99
N SER A 222 -10.10 -8.21 -0.71
CA SER A 222 -11.00 -8.55 0.40
C SER A 222 -11.82 -7.35 0.89
N ARG A 223 -11.53 -6.15 0.39
CA ARG A 223 -12.22 -4.90 0.73
C ARG A 223 -12.97 -4.38 -0.49
N PRO A 224 -14.10 -3.68 -0.32
CA PRO A 224 -14.75 -3.01 -1.44
C PRO A 224 -13.80 -1.99 -2.09
N PRO A 225 -13.96 -1.75 -3.41
CA PRO A 225 -13.29 -0.63 -4.07
C PRO A 225 -13.55 0.67 -3.31
N LYS A 226 -12.56 1.54 -3.24
CA LYS A 226 -12.74 2.87 -2.65
C LYS A 226 -13.06 3.86 -3.78
N GLY A 227 -14.24 4.47 -3.79
CA GLY A 227 -14.46 5.66 -4.62
C GLY A 227 -13.50 6.78 -4.20
N TYR A 228 -12.98 7.52 -5.17
CA TYR A 228 -12.22 8.74 -4.90
C TYR A 228 -13.16 9.89 -4.54
#